data_AF-A0A962HQZ2-F1
#
_entry.id   AF-A0A962HQZ2-F1
#
_cell.length_a   1.000
_cell.length_b   1.000
_cell.length_c   1.000
_cell.angle_alpha   90.00
_cell.angle_beta   90.00
_cell.angle_gamma   90.00
#
_symmetry.space_group_name_H-M   'P 1'
#
loop_
_entity.id
_entity.type
_entity.pdbx_description
1 polymer ?
#
loop_
_entity_poly.entity_id
_entity_poly.type
_entity_poly.pdbx_seq_one_letter_code
_entity_poly.pdbx_strand_id
1 'polypeptide(L)'
;MIRSDASRIVRARRGPTLTAKSWLTEAPLRMLMNNLDPEVAEKPSELVVYGGVGRAARDWQCYDNIVATLERLDAEQTLLVQSGKPVGVFRTHVDAPRVLIANSNLVPHWANWEHFNELDRK
;
A
#
# COMPACT_ATOMS: atom_id res chain seq x y z
N MET A 1 16.35 -1.74 0.49
CA MET A 1 15.05 -2.31 0.95
C MET A 1 14.71 -3.49 0.07
N ILE A 2 14.08 -4.54 0.61
CA ILE A 2 13.81 -5.79 -0.12
C ILE A 2 12.56 -5.60 -1.00
N ARG A 3 12.73 -5.74 -2.33
CA ARG A 3 11.65 -5.61 -3.32
C ARG A 3 11.08 -6.94 -3.80
N SER A 4 11.75 -8.05 -3.51
CA SER A 4 11.32 -9.40 -3.87
C SER A 4 11.47 -10.33 -2.68
N ASP A 5 10.42 -11.08 -2.36
CA ASP A 5 10.43 -12.14 -1.36
C ASP A 5 9.51 -13.28 -1.81
N ALA A 6 10.11 -14.36 -2.31
CA ALA A 6 9.38 -15.51 -2.83
C ALA A 6 8.76 -16.40 -1.74
N SER A 7 9.14 -16.21 -0.47
CA SER A 7 8.59 -17.00 0.64
C SER A 7 7.23 -16.49 1.12
N ARG A 8 6.88 -15.24 0.78
CA ARG A 8 5.65 -14.60 1.26
C ARG A 8 4.47 -14.93 0.38
N ILE A 9 3.42 -15.43 1.01
CA ILE A 9 2.11 -15.61 0.40
C ILE A 9 1.14 -14.70 1.15
N VAL A 10 0.70 -13.63 0.49
CA VAL A 10 -0.27 -12.69 1.04
C VAL A 10 -1.66 -13.08 0.56
N ARG A 11 -2.64 -13.09 1.46
CA ARG A 11 -4.06 -13.23 1.11
C ARG A 11 -4.89 -12.37 2.04
N ALA A 12 -5.99 -11.84 1.52
CA ALA A 12 -6.92 -11.07 2.33
C ALA A 12 -7.60 -11.98 3.37
N ARG A 13 -7.63 -11.52 4.63
CA ARG A 13 -8.39 -12.19 5.69
C ARG A 13 -9.88 -12.23 5.34
N ARG A 14 -10.54 -13.34 5.70
CA ARG A 14 -11.95 -13.62 5.39
C ARG A 14 -12.77 -13.68 6.68
N GLY A 15 -14.09 -13.63 6.54
CA GLY A 15 -15.02 -13.67 7.67
C GLY A 15 -15.17 -12.33 8.41
N PRO A 16 -16.01 -12.29 9.47
CA PRO A 16 -16.42 -11.05 10.14
C PRO A 16 -15.43 -10.55 11.20
N THR A 17 -14.42 -11.35 11.57
CA THR A 17 -13.45 -10.98 12.62
C THR A 17 -12.50 -9.89 12.12
N LEU A 18 -12.41 -8.79 12.88
CA LEU A 18 -11.52 -7.67 12.57
C LEU A 18 -10.09 -7.94 13.06
N THR A 19 -9.11 -7.47 12.29
CA THR A 19 -7.71 -7.34 12.72
C THR A 19 -7.39 -5.88 13.09
N ALA A 20 -7.94 -4.93 12.33
CA ALA A 20 -7.87 -3.51 12.62
C ALA A 20 -8.98 -3.05 13.59
N LYS A 21 -8.89 -1.81 14.07
CA LYS A 21 -9.83 -1.22 15.04
C LYS A 21 -11.26 -1.00 14.51
N SER A 22 -11.48 -0.97 13.19
CA SER A 22 -12.79 -0.73 12.59
C SER A 22 -12.89 -1.32 11.18
N TRP A 23 -14.10 -1.48 10.66
CA TRP A 23 -14.29 -1.88 9.26
C TRP A 23 -13.70 -0.89 8.25
N LEU A 24 -13.66 0.41 8.58
CA LEU A 24 -13.09 1.44 7.70
C LEU A 24 -11.57 1.35 7.57
N THR A 25 -10.88 0.69 8.52
CA THR A 25 -9.43 0.44 8.47
C THR A 25 -9.11 -1.01 8.09
N GLU A 26 -10.00 -1.95 8.43
CA GLU A 26 -9.93 -3.34 7.97
C GLU A 26 -10.13 -3.47 6.46
N ALA A 27 -11.06 -2.70 5.88
CA ALA A 27 -11.34 -2.73 4.44
C ALA A 27 -10.10 -2.42 3.60
N PRO A 28 -9.40 -1.27 3.75
CA PRO A 28 -8.19 -1.01 2.99
C PRO A 28 -7.06 -2.01 3.29
N LEU A 29 -6.99 -2.56 4.52
CA LEU A 29 -6.03 -3.61 4.87
C LEU A 29 -6.27 -4.88 4.04
N ARG A 30 -7.51 -5.37 4.00
CA ARG A 30 -7.89 -6.53 3.20
C ARG A 30 -7.73 -6.28 1.71
N MET A 31 -8.06 -5.08 1.22
CA MET A 31 -7.90 -4.75 -0.20
C MET A 31 -6.42 -4.69 -0.61
N LEU A 32 -5.54 -4.15 0.24
CA LEU A 32 -4.10 -4.20 0.03
C LEU A 32 -3.60 -5.65 -0.07
N MET A 33 -4.03 -6.52 0.84
CA MET A 33 -3.67 -7.94 0.82
C MET A 33 -4.24 -8.66 -0.42
N ASN A 34 -5.46 -8.33 -0.83
CA ASN A 34 -6.10 -8.94 -2.00
C ASN A 34 -5.36 -8.59 -3.30
N ASN A 35 -4.84 -7.37 -3.42
CA ASN A 35 -4.00 -6.98 -4.54
C ASN A 35 -2.71 -7.80 -4.65
N LEU A 36 -2.30 -8.53 -3.60
CA LEU A 36 -1.11 -9.37 -3.58
C LEU A 36 -1.44 -10.86 -3.43
N ASP A 37 -2.71 -11.24 -3.57
CA ASP A 37 -3.11 -12.64 -3.58
C ASP A 37 -2.51 -13.35 -4.81
N PRO A 38 -1.89 -14.54 -4.69
CA PRO A 38 -1.38 -15.29 -5.84
C PRO A 38 -2.42 -15.60 -6.92
N GLU A 39 -3.70 -15.61 -6.57
CA GLU A 39 -4.79 -15.81 -7.55
C GLU A 39 -5.21 -14.50 -8.26
N VAL A 40 -4.68 -13.35 -7.83
CA VAL A 40 -5.05 -12.01 -8.31
C VAL A 40 -3.88 -11.31 -8.99
N ALA A 41 -2.70 -11.30 -8.35
CA ALA A 41 -1.53 -10.56 -8.78
C ALA A 41 -0.70 -11.33 -9.80
N GLU A 42 -0.14 -10.64 -10.80
CA GLU A 42 0.76 -11.23 -11.79
C GLU A 42 2.08 -11.72 -11.17
N LYS A 43 2.67 -10.94 -10.25
CA LYS A 43 3.94 -11.28 -9.56
C LYS A 43 3.94 -10.78 -8.10
N PRO A 44 3.19 -11.43 -7.19
CA PRO A 44 2.98 -10.95 -5.82
C PRO A 44 4.27 -10.88 -4.99
N SER A 45 5.24 -11.77 -5.22
CA SER A 45 6.54 -11.77 -4.53
C SER A 45 7.34 -10.48 -4.76
N GLU A 46 7.10 -9.78 -5.88
CA GLU A 46 7.70 -8.50 -6.25
C GLU A 46 6.76 -7.31 -6.01
N LEU A 47 5.65 -7.54 -5.29
CA LEU A 47 4.56 -6.58 -5.04
C LEU A 47 3.82 -6.11 -6.29
N VAL A 48 4.09 -6.69 -7.46
CA VAL A 48 3.50 -6.31 -8.75
C VAL A 48 2.12 -6.95 -8.89
N VAL A 49 1.11 -6.11 -9.10
CA VAL A 49 -0.29 -6.52 -9.25
C VAL A 49 -0.60 -6.82 -10.72
N TYR A 50 -0.41 -5.84 -11.60
CA TYR A 50 -0.59 -5.97 -13.06
C TYR A 50 0.12 -4.82 -13.79
N GLY A 51 0.15 -4.89 -15.13
CA GLY A 51 0.62 -3.76 -15.96
C GLY A 51 2.13 -3.56 -15.90
N GLY A 52 2.90 -4.64 -15.84
CA GLY A 52 4.36 -4.62 -15.86
C GLY A 52 4.98 -4.31 -14.50
N VAL A 53 4.98 -3.04 -14.08
CA VAL A 53 5.64 -2.59 -12.83
C VAL A 53 4.67 -1.94 -11.84
N GLY A 54 3.35 -2.06 -12.06
CA GLY A 54 2.33 -1.54 -11.15
C GLY A 54 2.33 -2.29 -9.82
N ARG A 55 2.91 -1.70 -8.77
CA ARG A 55 3.04 -2.32 -7.44
C ARG A 55 2.01 -1.83 -6.42
N ALA A 56 1.64 -2.71 -5.49
CA ALA A 56 0.75 -2.39 -4.37
C ALA A 56 1.43 -1.56 -3.26
N ALA A 57 2.73 -1.74 -3.05
CA ALA A 57 3.57 -0.97 -2.14
C ALA A 57 4.96 -0.79 -2.76
N ARG A 58 5.76 0.17 -2.25
CA ARG A 58 7.07 0.49 -2.82
C ARG A 58 8.07 -0.66 -2.72
N ASP A 59 8.09 -1.30 -1.55
CA ASP A 59 8.92 -2.43 -1.16
C ASP A 59 8.26 -3.13 0.04
N TRP A 60 8.80 -4.27 0.46
CA TRP A 60 8.20 -5.08 1.52
C TRP A 60 8.20 -4.37 2.87
N GLN A 61 9.21 -3.55 3.16
CA GLN A 61 9.25 -2.75 4.39
C GLN A 61 8.10 -1.74 4.41
N CYS A 62 7.82 -1.09 3.28
CA CYS A 62 6.68 -0.19 3.14
C CYS A 62 5.35 -0.93 3.28
N TYR A 63 5.21 -2.12 2.68
CA TYR A 63 4.03 -2.97 2.85
C TYR A 63 3.78 -3.29 4.34
N ASP A 64 4.79 -3.79 5.04
CA ASP A 64 4.70 -4.16 6.46
C ASP A 64 4.32 -2.95 7.33
N ASN A 65 4.90 -1.79 7.03
CA ASN A 65 4.58 -0.55 7.73
C ASN A 65 3.16 -0.06 7.44
N ILE A 66 2.62 -0.25 6.21
CA ILE A 66 1.23 0.09 5.89
C ILE A 66 0.29 -0.83 6.67
N VAL A 67 0.53 -2.14 6.65
CA VAL A 67 -0.26 -3.14 7.40
C VAL A 67 -0.30 -2.79 8.88
N ALA A 68 0.86 -2.66 9.51
CA ALA A 68 0.96 -2.33 10.93
C ALA A 68 0.31 -0.98 11.28
N THR A 69 0.35 -0.01 10.37
CA THR A 69 -0.30 1.28 10.58
C THR A 69 -1.82 1.18 10.48
N LEU A 70 -2.37 0.46 9.49
CA LEU A 70 -3.81 0.26 9.34
C LEU A 70 -4.41 -0.52 10.52
N GLU A 71 -3.69 -1.52 11.05
CA GLU A 71 -4.13 -2.28 12.23
C GLU A 71 -4.34 -1.39 13.46
N ARG A 72 -3.49 -0.37 13.66
CA ARG A 72 -3.55 0.53 14.83
C ARG A 72 -4.25 1.88 14.59
N LEU A 73 -4.61 2.21 13.35
CA LEU A 73 -5.14 3.54 12.97
C LEU A 73 -6.48 3.83 13.65
N ASP A 74 -6.59 5.00 14.28
CA ASP A 74 -7.82 5.44 14.95
C ASP A 74 -8.85 6.05 13.97
N ALA A 75 -10.11 6.11 14.39
CA ALA A 75 -11.21 6.63 13.58
C ALA A 75 -11.09 8.13 13.24
N GLU A 76 -10.32 8.91 14.01
CA GLU A 76 -10.04 10.32 13.74
C GLU A 76 -8.68 10.53 13.08
N GLN A 77 -8.08 9.49 12.49
CA GLN A 77 -6.78 9.56 11.84
C GLN A 77 -6.85 9.23 10.36
N THR A 78 -5.91 9.79 9.61
CA THR A 78 -5.70 9.53 8.20
C THR A 78 -4.24 9.17 7.94
N LEU A 79 -4.01 8.01 7.31
CA LEU A 79 -2.71 7.58 6.81
C LEU A 79 -2.42 8.24 5.44
N LEU A 80 -1.25 8.84 5.29
CA LEU A 80 -0.75 9.31 4.00
C LEU A 80 0.20 8.26 3.38
N VAL A 81 -0.11 7.83 2.16
CA VAL A 81 0.73 6.93 1.36
C VAL A 81 1.25 7.68 0.13
N GLN A 82 2.56 7.89 0.08
CA GLN A 82 3.24 8.55 -1.03
C GLN A 82 3.98 7.50 -1.86
N SER A 83 3.57 7.28 -3.11
CA SER A 83 4.17 6.29 -4.03
C SER A 83 4.48 4.96 -3.33
N GLY A 84 3.44 4.37 -2.73
CA GLY A 84 3.51 3.08 -2.02
C GLY A 84 4.27 3.08 -0.69
N LYS A 85 4.66 4.24 -0.13
CA LYS A 85 5.32 4.37 1.19
C LYS A 85 4.40 5.06 2.21
N PRO A 86 4.20 4.51 3.42
CA PRO A 86 3.47 5.18 4.48
C PRO A 86 4.35 6.30 5.07
N VAL A 87 4.00 7.56 4.83
CA VAL A 87 4.84 8.72 5.19
C VAL A 87 4.38 9.46 6.44
N GLY A 88 3.15 9.25 6.89
CA GLY A 88 2.67 9.87 8.12
C GLY A 88 1.23 9.53 8.44
N VAL A 89 0.86 9.76 9.70
CA VAL A 89 -0.52 9.69 10.19
C VAL A 89 -0.85 11.03 10.82
N PHE A 90 -1.97 11.62 10.42
CA PHE A 90 -2.42 12.90 10.93
C PHE A 90 -3.83 12.77 11.51
N ARG A 91 -4.11 13.57 12.55
CA ARG A 91 -5.47 13.68 13.07
C ARG A 91 -6.33 14.46 12.07
N THR A 92 -7.49 13.92 11.77
CA THR A 92 -8.54 14.51 10.94
C THR A 92 -9.86 14.45 11.73
N HIS A 93 -10.86 13.73 11.26
CA HIS A 93 -12.15 13.52 11.93
C HIS A 93 -12.81 12.24 11.37
N VAL A 94 -13.88 11.76 12.01
CA VAL A 94 -14.50 10.46 11.68
C VAL A 94 -14.98 10.34 10.24
N ASP A 95 -15.46 11.43 9.63
CA ASP A 95 -15.94 11.44 8.24
C ASP A 95 -14.84 11.62 7.18
N ALA A 96 -13.59 11.86 7.60
CA ALA A 96 -12.48 11.95 6.67
C ALA A 96 -12.08 10.58 6.11
N PRO A 97 -11.39 10.51 4.95
CA PRO A 97 -10.80 9.26 4.48
C PRO A 97 -9.78 8.69 5.48
N ARG A 98 -9.78 7.38 5.70
CA ARG A 98 -8.76 6.70 6.53
C ARG A 98 -7.40 6.65 5.85
N VAL A 99 -7.36 6.67 4.52
CA VAL A 99 -6.12 6.63 3.73
C VAL A 99 -6.21 7.63 2.58
N LEU A 100 -5.16 8.42 2.38
CA LEU A 100 -4.96 9.25 1.20
C LEU A 100 -3.72 8.75 0.45
N ILE A 101 -3.85 8.55 -0.85
CA ILE A 101 -2.81 7.92 -1.69
C ILE A 101 -2.46 8.84 -2.85
N ALA A 102 -1.16 9.10 -3.04
CA ALA A 102 -0.62 9.81 -4.19
C ALA A 102 0.58 9.05 -4.76
N ASN A 103 0.37 8.35 -5.88
CA ASN A 103 1.38 7.48 -6.50
C ASN A 103 1.86 8.05 -7.83
N SER A 104 3.17 8.01 -8.06
CA SER A 104 3.81 8.27 -9.36
C SER A 104 3.59 9.68 -9.94
N ASN A 105 3.12 10.62 -9.11
CA ASN A 105 2.98 12.01 -9.51
C ASN A 105 4.37 12.65 -9.63
N LEU A 106 4.67 13.17 -10.81
CA LEU A 106 5.88 13.95 -11.11
C LEU A 106 5.47 15.32 -11.64
N VAL A 107 6.29 16.34 -11.38
CA VAL A 107 6.07 17.66 -11.96
C VAL A 107 6.16 17.51 -13.51
N PRO A 108 5.25 18.13 -14.30
CA PRO A 108 5.06 17.74 -15.71
C PRO A 108 6.31 17.73 -16.57
N HIS A 109 7.24 18.66 -16.34
CA HIS A 109 8.51 18.71 -17.07
C HIS A 109 9.37 17.43 -16.90
N TRP A 110 9.23 16.73 -15.77
CA TRP A 110 9.94 15.50 -15.44
C TRP A 110 9.07 14.23 -15.54
N ALA A 111 7.84 14.34 -16.04
CA ALA A 111 6.89 13.22 -16.09
C ALA A 111 7.17 12.28 -17.28
N ASN A 112 8.36 11.68 -17.30
CA ASN A 112 8.80 10.69 -18.29
C ASN A 112 9.37 9.42 -17.62
N TRP A 113 9.52 8.36 -18.41
CA TRP A 113 9.95 7.06 -17.92
C TRP A 113 11.41 7.05 -17.48
N GLU A 114 12.27 7.81 -18.14
CA GLU A 114 13.68 7.93 -17.79
C GLU A 114 13.85 8.44 -16.36
N HIS A 115 13.15 9.52 -16.02
CA HIS A 115 13.20 10.12 -14.68
C HIS A 115 12.47 9.26 -13.64
N PHE A 116 11.33 8.65 -13.99
CA PHE A 116 10.67 7.69 -13.10
C PHE A 116 11.61 6.54 -12.71
N ASN A 117 12.29 5.93 -13.69
CA ASN A 117 13.23 4.84 -13.47
C ASN A 117 14.50 5.28 -12.72
N GLU A 118 14.92 6.54 -12.87
CA GLU A 118 15.99 7.13 -12.05
C GLU A 118 15.57 7.20 -10.58
N LEU A 119 14.37 7.72 -10.29
CA LEU A 119 13.85 7.83 -8.92
C LEU A 119 13.58 6.46 -8.29
N ASP A 120 13.09 5.49 -9.05
CA ASP A 120 12.83 4.14 -8.53
C ASP A 120 14.12 3.40 -8.15
N ARG A 121 15.27 3.75 -8.74
CA ARG A 121 16.56 3.14 -8.39
C ARG A 121 17.18 3.69 -7.09
N LYS A 122 16.69 4.82 -6.58
CA LYS A 122 17.16 5.48 -5.35
C LYS A 122 16.41 4.96 -4.12
#